data_AF-Q6RGN5-F1
#
_entry.id   AF-Q6RGN5-F1
#
_cell.length_a   1.000
_cell.length_b   1.000
_cell.length_c   1.000
_cell.angle_alpha   90.00
_cell.angle_beta   90.00
_cell.angle_gamma   90.00
#
_symmetry.space_group_name_H-M   'P 1'
#
loop_
_entity.id
_entity.type
_entity.pdbx_description
1 polymer ?
#
loop_
_entity_poly.entity_id
_entity_poly.type
_entity_poly.pdbx_seq_one_letter_code
_entity_poly.pdbx_strand_id
1 'polypeptide(L)'
;MSQQRRGTRGIDIPTEDVLPPGAARELLLALHVLYIDADRPGVRDIETGMKEDDELPGTMNRQAVSDVLAGRVFPRLMQTKALAMFLAKSAGGDPEPVREWVERLWKEADEERRHALGQQTAADQDAQEGGDGAPEPGSLLHALHHLEDELFPHEIESDIALMVTGPTDDRWGALAGILQDAGSALVVGRLTHWKPSPAESVVSLLGPELGRYEKTKDPAERRRLLSTRALIRHTVAAATDLKPHQVVLRTSPGGRLYVRGMDTIDISLTLDGDLAVVGLTRVGLIGVGIATAQSVAARPPAELLDVLAPHEVDFLRSIAREERMSRLMNLWVLKDAYTKCIGQGRQLHYTAFGFTTDQPATPAFLSPEISSLHDDDWSFATYSTGRGHRIGAAVYTQFPDAPPSLLDRGLRAKLRNFLTD
;
A
#
# COMPACT_ATOMS: atom_id res chain seq x y z
N MET A 1 -37.77 -25.53 -27.33
CA MET A 1 -37.31 -24.20 -27.79
C MET A 1 -35.81 -24.10 -27.58
N SER A 2 -35.05 -24.73 -28.47
CA SER A 2 -33.59 -24.77 -28.41
C SER A 2 -33.05 -23.42 -28.86
N GLN A 3 -32.70 -22.55 -27.91
CA GLN A 3 -31.91 -21.37 -28.21
C GLN A 3 -30.46 -21.80 -28.46
N GLN A 4 -30.09 -21.63 -29.72
CA GLN A 4 -28.80 -21.83 -30.34
C GLN A 4 -27.75 -20.95 -29.62
N ARG A 5 -26.86 -21.56 -28.82
CA ARG A 5 -25.68 -20.89 -28.24
C ARG A 5 -24.81 -20.40 -29.40
N ARG A 6 -24.80 -19.08 -29.64
CA ARG A 6 -23.82 -18.44 -30.55
C ARG A 6 -22.43 -18.75 -29.99
N GLY A 7 -21.60 -19.45 -30.77
CA GLY A 7 -20.22 -19.74 -30.40
C GLY A 7 -19.45 -18.44 -30.18
N THR A 8 -19.04 -18.21 -28.93
CA THR A 8 -18.14 -17.12 -28.57
C THR A 8 -16.76 -17.44 -29.17
N ARG A 9 -16.21 -16.58 -30.02
CA ARG A 9 -14.80 -16.70 -30.43
C ARG A 9 -13.95 -16.59 -29.16
N GLY A 10 -13.33 -17.70 -28.75
CA GLY A 10 -12.35 -17.71 -27.67
C GLY A 10 -11.10 -16.90 -28.04
N ILE A 11 -10.27 -16.59 -27.05
CA ILE A 11 -8.96 -15.97 -27.28
C ILE A 11 -7.98 -17.04 -27.76
N ASP A 12 -7.33 -16.79 -28.90
CA ASP A 12 -6.32 -17.69 -29.45
C ASP A 12 -4.97 -17.46 -28.80
N ILE A 13 -4.17 -18.53 -28.70
CA ILE A 13 -2.80 -18.47 -28.16
C ILE A 13 -1.96 -17.53 -29.04
N PRO A 14 -1.24 -16.56 -28.45
CA PRO A 14 -0.35 -15.70 -29.21
C PRO A 14 0.74 -16.47 -29.93
N THR A 15 1.01 -16.09 -31.18
CA THR A 15 2.09 -16.63 -32.00
C THR A 15 3.46 -16.27 -31.41
N GLU A 16 4.51 -17.00 -31.80
CA GLU A 16 5.86 -16.85 -31.21
C GLU A 16 6.53 -15.51 -31.54
N ASP A 17 6.06 -14.82 -32.58
CA ASP A 17 6.43 -13.44 -32.92
C ASP A 17 5.86 -12.42 -31.91
N VAL A 18 4.71 -12.72 -31.29
CA VAL A 18 4.07 -11.85 -30.29
C VAL A 18 4.59 -12.16 -28.89
N LEU A 19 4.81 -13.44 -28.56
CA LEU A 19 5.40 -13.86 -27.30
C LEU A 19 6.44 -14.96 -27.57
N PRO A 20 7.75 -14.64 -27.57
CA PRO A 20 8.83 -15.58 -27.87
C PRO A 20 8.88 -16.76 -26.90
N PRO A 21 9.53 -17.88 -27.25
CA PRO A 21 9.84 -18.96 -26.32
C PRO A 21 10.54 -18.46 -25.05
N GLY A 22 10.10 -18.92 -23.88
CA GLY A 22 10.59 -18.51 -22.57
C GLY A 22 9.57 -18.82 -21.47
N ALA A 23 9.94 -18.61 -20.20
CA ALA A 23 9.08 -18.92 -19.04
C ALA A 23 7.79 -18.08 -19.03
N ALA A 24 7.81 -16.86 -19.57
CA ALA A 24 6.60 -16.05 -19.77
C ALA A 24 5.61 -16.71 -20.75
N ARG A 25 6.11 -17.35 -21.82
CA ARG A 25 5.29 -18.12 -22.76
C ARG A 25 4.79 -19.41 -22.14
N GLU A 26 5.61 -20.11 -21.35
CA GLU A 26 5.20 -21.32 -20.63
C GLU A 26 4.06 -21.04 -19.63
N LEU A 27 4.15 -19.93 -18.88
CA LEU A 27 3.07 -19.47 -18.01
C LEU A 27 1.78 -19.21 -18.81
N LEU A 28 1.88 -18.52 -19.95
CA LEU A 28 0.71 -18.23 -20.79
C LEU A 28 0.10 -19.49 -21.38
N LEU A 29 0.92 -20.45 -21.83
CA LEU A 29 0.47 -21.74 -22.33
C LEU A 29 -0.26 -22.53 -21.23
N ALA A 30 0.24 -22.51 -19.99
CA ALA A 30 -0.42 -23.12 -18.85
C ALA A 30 -1.82 -22.51 -18.60
N LEU A 31 -1.95 -21.18 -18.67
CA LEU A 31 -3.25 -20.51 -18.57
C LEU A 31 -4.18 -20.87 -19.73
N HIS A 32 -3.66 -21.06 -20.94
CA HIS A 32 -4.47 -21.48 -22.09
C HIS A 32 -4.93 -22.93 -22.03
N VAL A 33 -4.14 -23.83 -21.46
CA VAL A 33 -4.59 -25.21 -21.20
C VAL A 33 -5.83 -25.17 -20.30
N LEU A 34 -5.75 -24.46 -19.18
CA LEU A 34 -6.88 -24.28 -18.26
C LEU A 34 -8.07 -23.57 -18.94
N TYR A 35 -7.80 -22.60 -19.80
CA TYR A 35 -8.83 -21.88 -20.55
C TYR A 35 -9.57 -22.78 -21.56
N ILE A 36 -8.84 -23.67 -22.24
CA ILE A 36 -9.40 -24.65 -23.16
C ILE A 36 -10.18 -25.72 -22.40
N ASP A 37 -9.65 -26.22 -21.29
CA ASP A 37 -10.30 -27.22 -20.44
C ASP A 37 -11.61 -26.69 -19.82
N ALA A 38 -11.68 -25.38 -19.57
CA ALA A 38 -12.89 -24.69 -19.13
C ALA A 38 -13.92 -24.43 -20.26
N ASP A 39 -13.74 -25.00 -21.46
CA ASP A 39 -14.55 -24.77 -22.66
C ASP A 39 -14.53 -23.32 -23.17
N ARG A 40 -13.36 -22.65 -23.03
CA ARG A 40 -13.08 -21.30 -23.54
C ARG A 40 -14.15 -20.28 -23.16
N PRO A 41 -14.39 -20.05 -21.85
CA PRO A 41 -15.45 -19.15 -21.39
C PRO A 41 -15.25 -17.73 -21.94
N GLY A 42 -16.34 -16.98 -22.12
CA GLY A 42 -16.23 -15.59 -22.54
C GLY A 42 -15.57 -14.74 -21.47
N VAL A 43 -14.81 -13.70 -21.85
CA VAL A 43 -14.15 -12.80 -20.87
C VAL A 43 -15.12 -12.13 -19.89
N ARG A 44 -16.40 -11.99 -20.27
CA ARG A 44 -17.47 -11.50 -19.39
C ARG A 44 -17.92 -12.55 -18.37
N ASP A 45 -17.95 -13.82 -18.78
CA ASP A 45 -18.31 -14.94 -17.90
C ASP A 45 -17.19 -15.17 -16.89
N ILE A 46 -15.92 -15.05 -17.33
CA ILE A 46 -14.75 -15.06 -16.44
C ILE A 46 -14.83 -13.90 -15.44
N GLU A 47 -15.01 -12.66 -15.90
CA GLU A 47 -15.11 -11.48 -15.02
C GLU A 47 -16.23 -11.64 -13.98
N THR A 48 -17.39 -12.16 -14.40
CA THR A 48 -18.56 -12.32 -13.52
C THR A 48 -18.32 -13.45 -12.52
N GLY A 49 -17.92 -14.63 -12.99
CA GLY A 49 -17.68 -15.78 -12.13
C GLY A 49 -16.54 -15.55 -11.14
N MET A 50 -15.48 -14.84 -11.54
CA MET A 50 -14.40 -14.46 -10.62
C MET A 50 -14.85 -13.47 -9.54
N LYS A 51 -15.86 -12.62 -9.80
CA LYS A 51 -16.41 -11.69 -8.81
C LYS A 51 -17.39 -12.36 -7.84
N GLU A 52 -17.97 -13.48 -8.24
CA GLU A 52 -18.95 -14.23 -7.45
C GLU A 52 -18.31 -15.33 -6.58
N ASP A 53 -17.07 -15.73 -6.90
CA ASP A 53 -16.33 -16.75 -6.16
C ASP A 53 -15.41 -16.14 -5.09
N ASP A 54 -15.92 -16.09 -3.85
CA ASP A 54 -15.24 -15.54 -2.67
C ASP A 54 -14.00 -16.36 -2.22
N GLU A 55 -13.79 -17.56 -2.77
CA GLU A 55 -12.62 -18.40 -2.46
C GLU A 55 -11.40 -18.05 -3.33
N LEU A 56 -11.57 -17.24 -4.37
CA LEU A 56 -10.47 -16.83 -5.25
C LEU A 56 -9.60 -15.75 -4.57
N PRO A 57 -8.27 -15.77 -4.77
CA PRO A 57 -7.35 -14.82 -4.15
C PRO A 57 -7.37 -13.41 -4.76
N GLY A 58 -8.24 -13.15 -5.75
CA GLY A 58 -8.33 -11.87 -6.44
C GLY A 58 -9.38 -11.87 -7.56
N THR A 59 -9.57 -10.72 -8.20
CA THR A 59 -10.51 -10.55 -9.32
C THR A 59 -9.82 -9.91 -10.53
N MET A 60 -10.41 -10.07 -11.71
CA MET A 60 -10.00 -9.35 -12.91
C MET A 60 -11.21 -8.84 -13.69
N ASN A 61 -11.07 -7.63 -14.25
CA ASN A 61 -12.04 -7.12 -15.20
C ASN A 61 -11.83 -7.79 -16.58
N ARG A 62 -12.84 -7.76 -17.44
CA ARG A 62 -12.79 -8.40 -18.78
C ARG A 62 -11.61 -7.95 -19.65
N GLN A 63 -11.16 -6.70 -19.51
CA GLN A 63 -10.06 -6.16 -20.30
C GLN A 63 -8.73 -6.78 -19.85
N ALA A 64 -8.50 -6.84 -18.54
CA ALA A 64 -7.33 -7.48 -17.95
C ALA A 64 -7.27 -8.99 -18.31
N VAL A 65 -8.40 -9.70 -18.23
CA VAL A 65 -8.49 -11.10 -18.68
C VAL A 65 -8.10 -11.23 -20.15
N SER A 66 -8.63 -10.34 -21.00
CA SER A 66 -8.31 -10.34 -22.43
C SER A 66 -6.85 -10.05 -22.71
N ASP A 67 -6.24 -9.10 -22.01
CA ASP A 67 -4.87 -8.68 -22.24
C ASP A 67 -3.86 -9.72 -21.74
N VAL A 68 -4.18 -10.41 -20.65
CA VAL A 68 -3.38 -11.54 -20.14
C VAL A 68 -3.45 -12.72 -21.09
N LEU A 69 -4.64 -13.18 -21.47
CA LEU A 69 -4.78 -14.31 -22.39
C LEU A 69 -4.28 -13.97 -23.80
N ALA A 70 -4.30 -12.71 -24.22
CA ALA A 70 -3.67 -12.29 -25.48
C ALA A 70 -2.15 -12.08 -25.37
N GLY A 71 -1.53 -12.32 -24.21
CA GLY A 71 -0.09 -12.15 -23.98
C GLY A 71 0.39 -10.70 -24.05
N ARG A 72 -0.52 -9.71 -23.98
CA ARG A 72 -0.20 -8.27 -24.04
C ARG A 72 0.30 -7.71 -22.71
N VAL A 73 -0.10 -8.33 -21.60
CA VAL A 73 0.23 -7.88 -20.24
C VAL A 73 0.70 -9.06 -19.41
N PHE A 74 1.81 -8.88 -18.69
CA PHE A 74 2.26 -9.82 -17.68
C PHE A 74 1.45 -9.64 -16.38
N PRO A 75 0.65 -10.62 -15.94
CA PRO A 75 -0.25 -10.48 -14.79
C PRO A 75 0.49 -10.47 -13.44
N ARG A 76 -0.14 -9.90 -12.40
CA ARG A 76 0.35 -10.02 -11.02
C ARG A 76 0.05 -11.43 -10.47
N LEU A 77 0.88 -11.94 -9.56
CA LEU A 77 0.74 -13.31 -9.02
C LEU A 77 -0.68 -13.66 -8.52
N MET A 78 -1.35 -12.75 -7.79
CA MET A 78 -2.70 -12.99 -7.29
C MET A 78 -3.74 -13.07 -8.40
N GLN A 79 -3.57 -12.26 -9.46
CA GLN A 79 -4.41 -12.31 -10.66
C GLN A 79 -4.20 -13.63 -11.40
N THR A 80 -2.95 -14.03 -11.60
CA THR A 80 -2.59 -15.30 -12.24
C THR A 80 -3.21 -16.49 -11.52
N LYS A 81 -3.10 -16.53 -10.18
CA LYS A 81 -3.71 -17.57 -9.34
C LYS A 81 -5.23 -17.57 -9.44
N ALA A 82 -5.86 -16.39 -9.32
CA ALA A 82 -7.32 -16.28 -9.37
C ALA A 82 -7.88 -16.76 -10.72
N LEU A 83 -7.25 -16.37 -11.84
CA LEU A 83 -7.67 -16.82 -13.17
C LEU A 83 -7.47 -18.33 -13.32
N ALA A 84 -6.31 -18.85 -12.94
CA ALA A 84 -6.02 -20.27 -13.05
C ALA A 84 -6.98 -21.13 -12.20
N MET A 85 -7.22 -20.72 -10.95
CA MET A 85 -8.15 -21.41 -10.05
C MET A 85 -9.58 -21.34 -10.57
N PHE A 86 -10.02 -20.18 -11.08
CA PHE A 86 -11.35 -20.04 -11.68
C PHE A 86 -11.54 -20.95 -12.90
N LEU A 87 -10.54 -20.99 -13.80
CA LEU A 87 -10.59 -21.84 -14.99
C LEU A 87 -10.57 -23.33 -14.61
N ALA A 88 -9.74 -23.73 -13.64
CA ALA A 88 -9.72 -25.09 -13.11
C ALA A 88 -11.07 -25.50 -12.50
N LYS A 89 -11.67 -24.63 -11.68
CA LYS A 89 -13.02 -24.84 -11.12
C LYS A 89 -14.08 -24.95 -12.23
N SER A 90 -13.99 -24.09 -13.24
CA SER A 90 -14.92 -24.09 -14.39
C SER A 90 -14.82 -25.35 -15.23
N ALA A 91 -13.64 -25.97 -15.29
CA ALA A 91 -13.40 -27.27 -15.91
C ALA A 91 -13.80 -28.48 -15.02
N GLY A 92 -14.25 -28.23 -13.78
CA GLY A 92 -14.59 -29.28 -12.81
C GLY A 92 -13.39 -29.90 -12.07
N GLY A 93 -12.22 -29.27 -12.12
CA GLY A 93 -11.00 -29.71 -11.45
C GLY A 93 -10.77 -29.09 -10.07
N ASP A 94 -9.80 -29.64 -9.33
CA ASP A 94 -9.37 -29.11 -8.03
C ASP A 94 -8.45 -27.87 -8.21
N PRO A 95 -8.80 -26.69 -7.65
CA PRO A 95 -8.02 -25.47 -7.80
C PRO A 95 -6.70 -25.44 -7.01
N GLU A 96 -6.53 -26.22 -5.94
CA GLU A 96 -5.34 -26.10 -5.07
C GLU A 96 -4.03 -26.57 -5.73
N PRO A 97 -3.96 -27.74 -6.40
CA PRO A 97 -2.75 -28.13 -7.14
C PRO A 97 -2.41 -27.16 -8.28
N VAL A 98 -3.42 -26.59 -8.93
CA VAL A 98 -3.27 -25.60 -10.00
C VAL A 98 -2.69 -24.30 -9.47
N ARG A 99 -3.11 -23.86 -8.28
CA ARG A 99 -2.59 -22.67 -7.61
C ARG A 99 -1.10 -22.75 -7.35
N GLU A 100 -0.60 -23.88 -6.83
CA GLU A 100 0.82 -24.08 -6.56
C GLU A 100 1.64 -24.18 -7.85
N TRP A 101 1.10 -24.89 -8.85
CA TRP A 101 1.75 -25.06 -10.15
C TRP A 101 1.96 -23.72 -10.88
N VAL A 102 0.90 -22.90 -10.95
CA VAL A 102 0.95 -21.60 -11.62
C VAL A 102 1.80 -20.59 -10.84
N GLU A 103 1.87 -20.69 -9.51
CA GLU A 103 2.80 -19.87 -8.72
C GLU A 103 4.26 -20.13 -9.09
N ARG A 104 4.64 -21.39 -9.28
CA ARG A 104 6.02 -21.75 -9.68
C ARG A 104 6.36 -21.17 -11.06
N LEU A 105 5.50 -21.40 -12.05
CA LEU A 105 5.68 -20.86 -13.40
C LEU A 105 5.75 -19.33 -13.40
N TRP A 106 4.93 -18.68 -12.57
CA TRP A 106 4.96 -17.23 -12.45
C TRP A 106 6.29 -16.71 -11.87
N LYS A 107 6.86 -17.40 -10.88
CA LYS A 107 8.17 -17.02 -10.30
C LYS A 107 9.30 -17.15 -11.32
N GLU A 108 9.31 -18.23 -12.09
CA GLU A 108 10.28 -18.47 -13.17
C GLU A 108 10.17 -17.38 -14.26
N ALA A 109 8.94 -17.06 -14.68
CA ALA A 109 8.67 -16.01 -15.64
C ALA A 109 9.03 -14.60 -15.14
N ASP A 110 8.75 -14.29 -13.87
CA ASP A 110 9.11 -12.99 -13.28
C ASP A 110 10.63 -12.85 -13.06
N GLU A 111 11.33 -13.93 -12.74
CA GLU A 111 12.79 -13.95 -12.65
C GLU A 111 13.44 -13.72 -14.02
N GLU A 112 12.99 -14.44 -15.05
CA GLU A 112 13.45 -14.22 -16.43
C GLU A 112 13.15 -12.80 -16.90
N ARG A 113 11.94 -12.28 -16.63
CA ARG A 113 11.56 -10.90 -16.94
C ARG A 113 12.45 -9.90 -16.23
N ARG A 114 12.77 -10.11 -14.95
CA ARG A 114 13.71 -9.26 -14.19
C ARG A 114 15.12 -9.34 -14.74
N HIS A 115 15.56 -10.52 -15.18
CA HIS A 115 16.86 -10.72 -15.80
C HIS A 115 16.94 -10.05 -17.17
N ALA A 116 15.91 -10.18 -18.01
CA ALA A 116 15.79 -9.51 -19.29
C ALA A 116 15.74 -7.97 -19.12
N LEU A 117 14.97 -7.45 -18.17
CA LEU A 117 14.96 -6.02 -17.83
C LEU A 117 16.31 -5.54 -17.27
N GLY A 118 17.04 -6.40 -16.55
CA GLY A 118 18.40 -6.14 -16.05
C GLY A 118 19.46 -6.16 -17.14
N GLN A 119 19.33 -7.06 -18.12
CA GLN A 119 20.20 -7.12 -19.30
C GLN A 119 19.88 -6.04 -20.32
N GLN A 120 18.61 -5.65 -20.45
CA GLN A 120 18.18 -4.50 -21.24
C GLN A 120 18.70 -3.21 -20.61
N THR A 121 18.63 -3.06 -19.28
CA THR A 121 19.28 -1.92 -18.61
C THR A 121 20.80 -1.95 -18.71
N ALA A 122 21.46 -3.11 -18.69
CA ALA A 122 22.91 -3.21 -18.90
C ALA A 122 23.33 -2.95 -20.37
N ALA A 123 22.57 -3.44 -21.35
CA ALA A 123 22.81 -3.20 -22.77
C ALA A 123 22.44 -1.77 -23.19
N ASP A 124 21.40 -1.19 -22.59
CA ASP A 124 21.05 0.22 -22.74
C ASP A 124 22.09 1.11 -22.02
N GLN A 125 22.68 0.66 -20.89
CA GLN A 125 23.81 1.33 -20.22
C GLN A 125 25.10 1.30 -21.07
N ASP A 126 25.46 0.15 -21.66
CA ASP A 126 26.61 0.03 -22.56
C ASP A 126 26.41 0.79 -23.89
N ALA A 127 25.16 0.93 -24.34
CA ALA A 127 24.80 1.80 -25.48
C ALA A 127 24.73 3.30 -25.08
N GLN A 128 24.45 3.63 -23.82
CA GLN A 128 24.39 5.00 -23.27
C GLN A 128 25.72 5.53 -22.74
N GLU A 129 26.78 4.72 -22.64
CA GLU A 129 28.15 5.26 -22.55
C GLU A 129 28.57 6.03 -23.83
N GLY A 130 27.71 6.07 -24.86
CA GLY A 130 27.78 6.99 -26.00
C GLY A 130 26.75 8.14 -26.03
N GLY A 131 25.83 8.25 -25.07
CA GLY A 131 24.76 9.27 -25.13
C GLY A 131 23.94 9.42 -23.85
N ASP A 132 24.13 10.57 -23.22
CA ASP A 132 23.43 11.16 -22.08
C ASP A 132 21.92 10.82 -21.99
N GLY A 133 21.52 10.12 -20.93
CA GLY A 133 20.15 9.67 -20.66
C GLY A 133 19.54 10.28 -19.41
N ALA A 134 19.60 11.61 -19.28
CA ALA A 134 18.78 12.32 -18.31
C ALA A 134 17.29 12.21 -18.72
N PRO A 135 16.34 12.13 -17.77
CA PRO A 135 14.91 12.22 -18.09
C PRO A 135 14.64 13.50 -18.90
N GLU A 136 13.70 13.47 -19.85
CA GLU A 136 13.40 14.61 -20.74
C GLU A 136 13.24 15.92 -19.96
N PRO A 137 14.04 16.97 -20.24
CA PRO A 137 13.95 18.27 -19.60
C PRO A 137 12.52 18.82 -19.63
N GLY A 138 11.91 18.98 -18.46
CA GLY A 138 10.53 19.47 -18.30
C GLY A 138 9.45 18.41 -18.08
N SER A 139 9.78 17.11 -18.16
CA SER A 139 8.86 16.03 -17.75
C SER A 139 8.64 16.01 -16.23
N LEU A 140 7.50 15.49 -15.76
CA LEU A 140 7.23 15.32 -14.32
C LEU A 140 8.35 14.49 -13.67
N LEU A 141 8.83 13.45 -14.34
CA LEU A 141 9.92 12.60 -13.86
C LEU A 141 11.26 13.33 -13.81
N HIS A 142 11.57 14.17 -14.80
CA HIS A 142 12.75 15.04 -14.76
C HIS A 142 12.68 16.05 -13.60
N ALA A 143 11.52 16.66 -13.38
CA ALA A 143 11.31 17.57 -12.26
C ALA A 143 11.44 16.87 -10.89
N LEU A 144 11.06 15.58 -10.80
CA LEU A 144 11.16 14.79 -9.56
C LEU A 144 12.56 14.24 -9.28
N HIS A 145 13.36 13.96 -10.32
CA HIS A 145 14.72 13.42 -10.20
C HIS A 145 15.83 14.48 -10.05
N HIS A 146 15.57 15.75 -10.39
CA HIS A 146 16.54 16.85 -10.33
C HIS A 146 16.20 17.92 -9.29
N LEU A 147 15.57 17.54 -8.18
CA LEU A 147 15.39 18.44 -7.04
C LEU A 147 16.64 18.37 -6.16
N GLU A 148 17.36 19.49 -6.09
CA GLU A 148 18.33 19.72 -5.03
C GLU A 148 17.59 19.77 -3.68
N ASP A 149 18.25 19.35 -2.60
CA ASP A 149 17.74 19.34 -1.23
C ASP A 149 17.32 20.76 -0.80
N GLU A 150 16.11 21.19 -1.15
CA GLU A 150 15.51 22.39 -0.59
C GLU A 150 15.04 22.07 0.82
N LEU A 151 15.86 22.52 1.77
CA LEU A 151 15.68 22.46 3.21
C LEU A 151 14.35 23.15 3.59
N PHE A 152 13.29 22.36 3.79
CA PHE A 152 12.08 22.81 4.47
C PHE A 152 12.37 23.00 5.96
N PRO A 153 12.16 24.20 6.53
CA PRO A 153 12.48 24.42 7.92
C PRO A 153 11.29 24.03 8.85
N HIS A 154 11.68 23.70 10.08
CA HIS A 154 10.91 23.72 11.34
C HIS A 154 10.05 22.50 11.77
N GLU A 155 9.86 22.46 13.10
CA GLU A 155 9.36 21.38 13.95
C GLU A 155 8.01 20.81 13.51
N ILE A 156 7.60 19.69 14.11
CA ILE A 156 6.24 19.18 13.86
C ILE A 156 5.25 20.16 14.47
N GLU A 157 4.72 21.09 13.68
CA GLU A 157 3.55 21.90 14.04
C GLU A 157 2.32 21.02 13.91
N SER A 158 1.98 20.34 14.99
CA SER A 158 0.80 19.48 15.07
C SER A 158 0.32 19.38 16.50
N ASP A 159 -0.94 19.71 16.71
CA ASP A 159 -1.60 19.55 18.01
C ASP A 159 -1.85 18.07 18.35
N ILE A 160 -1.69 17.18 17.36
CA ILE A 160 -1.91 15.73 17.53
C ILE A 160 -0.63 14.91 17.49
N ALA A 161 0.52 15.50 17.15
CA ALA A 161 1.77 14.76 17.02
C ALA A 161 2.68 14.95 18.23
N LEU A 162 3.15 13.82 18.77
CA LEU A 162 4.03 13.76 19.92
C LEU A 162 5.36 13.13 19.51
N MET A 163 6.41 13.95 19.44
CA MET A 163 7.77 13.45 19.26
C MET A 163 8.30 12.90 20.59
N VAL A 164 8.76 11.66 20.57
CA VAL A 164 9.31 10.98 21.75
C VAL A 164 10.71 10.44 21.46
N THR A 165 11.58 10.53 22.47
CA THR A 165 12.98 10.12 22.38
C THR A 165 13.27 8.80 23.07
N GLY A 166 12.25 8.15 23.67
CA GLY A 166 12.38 6.79 24.17
C GLY A 166 11.34 6.41 25.24
N PRO A 167 11.51 5.23 25.88
CA PRO A 167 10.59 4.69 26.88
C PRO A 167 10.31 5.57 28.10
N THR A 168 11.27 6.41 28.48
CA THR A 168 11.22 7.25 29.70
C THR A 168 11.04 8.74 29.40
N ASP A 169 10.63 9.09 28.17
CA ASP A 169 10.38 10.48 27.78
C ASP A 169 9.20 11.06 28.59
N ASP A 170 9.37 12.23 29.19
CA ASP A 170 8.33 12.86 30.01
C ASP A 170 7.09 13.27 29.19
N ARG A 171 7.26 13.46 27.88
CA ARG A 171 6.18 13.80 26.95
C ARG A 171 5.09 12.74 26.83
N TRP A 172 5.32 11.50 27.27
CA TRP A 172 4.25 10.48 27.34
C TRP A 172 3.02 10.96 28.12
N GLY A 173 3.20 11.84 29.11
CA GLY A 173 2.10 12.42 29.89
C GLY A 173 1.13 13.27 29.06
N ALA A 174 1.56 13.81 27.92
CA ALA A 174 0.72 14.62 27.05
C ALA A 174 -0.22 13.78 26.16
N LEU A 175 0.09 12.50 25.91
CA LEU A 175 -0.64 11.68 24.94
C LEU A 175 -2.12 11.51 25.31
N ALA A 176 -2.42 11.34 26.60
CA ALA A 176 -3.79 11.19 27.06
C ALA A 176 -4.63 12.45 26.79
N GLY A 177 -4.05 13.64 26.98
CA GLY A 177 -4.70 14.92 26.67
C GLY A 177 -4.97 15.08 25.18
N ILE A 178 -3.97 14.79 24.33
CA ILE A 178 -4.11 14.82 22.87
C ILE A 178 -5.25 13.90 22.41
N LEU A 179 -5.32 12.67 22.93
CA LEU A 179 -6.38 11.72 22.58
C LEU A 179 -7.75 12.14 23.10
N GLN A 180 -7.81 12.83 24.24
CA GLN A 180 -9.05 13.35 24.78
C GLN A 180 -9.59 14.51 23.93
N ASP A 181 -8.70 15.39 23.47
CA ASP A 181 -9.09 16.61 22.75
C ASP A 181 -9.35 16.35 21.26
N ALA A 182 -8.49 15.55 20.61
CA ALA A 182 -8.55 15.30 19.16
C ALA A 182 -9.08 13.92 18.78
N GLY A 183 -9.28 13.01 19.74
CA GLY A 183 -9.69 11.62 19.49
C GLY A 183 -8.62 10.73 18.84
N SER A 184 -7.55 11.31 18.28
CA SER A 184 -6.46 10.63 17.61
C SER A 184 -5.12 11.32 17.89
N ALA A 185 -4.03 10.56 17.85
CA ALA A 185 -2.67 11.05 18.08
C ALA A 185 -1.65 10.35 17.16
N LEU A 186 -0.57 11.05 16.86
CA LEU A 186 0.58 10.54 16.12
C LEU A 186 1.82 10.54 17.02
N VAL A 187 2.36 9.38 17.35
CA VAL A 187 3.60 9.28 18.11
C VAL A 187 4.76 9.07 17.15
N VAL A 188 5.72 9.99 17.16
CA VAL A 188 6.87 9.99 16.25
C VAL A 188 8.13 9.67 17.05
N GLY A 189 8.92 8.70 16.58
CA GLY A 189 10.14 8.29 17.26
C GLY A 189 11.24 7.85 16.31
N ARG A 190 12.50 8.04 16.74
CA ARG A 190 13.69 7.55 16.04
C ARG A 190 14.08 6.17 16.54
N LEU A 191 14.07 5.16 15.68
CA LEU A 191 14.33 3.78 16.09
C LEU A 191 15.69 3.63 16.79
N THR A 192 16.70 4.40 16.39
CA THR A 192 18.01 4.45 17.06
C THR A 192 17.95 4.77 18.55
N HIS A 193 16.95 5.52 19.01
CA HIS A 193 16.77 5.87 20.43
C HIS A 193 15.98 4.79 21.20
N TRP A 194 15.26 3.92 20.48
CA TRP A 194 14.46 2.87 21.06
C TRP A 194 15.29 1.62 21.32
N LYS A 195 15.87 1.57 22.52
CA LYS A 195 16.52 0.38 23.08
C LYS A 195 15.65 -0.17 24.22
N PRO A 196 15.55 -1.51 24.39
CA PRO A 196 14.90 -2.07 25.58
C PRO A 196 15.59 -1.50 26.81
N SER A 197 14.81 -1.06 27.80
CA SER A 197 15.39 -0.73 29.09
C SER A 197 16.02 -1.99 29.72
N PRO A 198 17.02 -1.88 30.60
CA PRO A 198 17.57 -3.03 31.31
C PRO A 198 16.52 -3.81 32.14
N ALA A 199 15.42 -3.14 32.51
CA ALA A 199 14.28 -3.74 33.21
C ALA A 199 13.28 -4.44 32.27
N GLU A 200 13.37 -4.24 30.96
CA GLU A 200 12.54 -4.87 29.94
C GLU A 200 13.26 -6.02 29.26
N SER A 201 12.82 -7.24 29.56
CA SER A 201 13.30 -8.40 28.82
C SER A 201 12.82 -8.35 27.37
N VAL A 202 13.73 -8.59 26.42
CA VAL A 202 13.44 -8.78 24.99
C VAL A 202 12.33 -9.81 24.78
N VAL A 203 12.29 -10.86 25.62
CA VAL A 203 11.25 -11.90 25.62
C VAL A 203 9.88 -11.30 25.91
N SER A 204 9.79 -10.47 26.95
CA SER A 204 8.55 -9.83 27.37
C SER A 204 8.08 -8.80 26.35
N LEU A 205 9.01 -8.06 25.74
CA LEU A 205 8.72 -7.04 24.74
C LEU A 205 8.28 -7.64 23.40
N LEU A 206 8.84 -8.77 22.98
CA LEU A 206 8.50 -9.36 21.68
C LEU A 206 7.37 -10.38 21.75
N GLY A 207 7.22 -11.08 22.88
CA GLY A 207 6.19 -12.10 23.06
C GLY A 207 6.17 -13.09 21.87
N PRO A 208 5.06 -13.23 21.13
CA PRO A 208 4.97 -14.14 19.97
C PRO A 208 5.97 -13.86 18.84
N GLU A 209 6.53 -12.66 18.74
CA GLU A 209 7.49 -12.29 17.71
C GLU A 209 8.93 -12.64 18.06
N LEU A 210 9.17 -13.19 19.26
CA LEU A 210 10.49 -13.63 19.69
C LEU A 210 11.11 -14.63 18.70
N GLY A 211 10.33 -15.60 18.23
CA GLY A 211 10.81 -16.59 17.26
C GLY A 211 11.20 -15.99 15.91
N ARG A 212 10.55 -14.89 15.48
CA ARG A 212 10.98 -14.14 14.28
C ARG A 212 12.30 -13.41 14.57
N TYR A 213 12.38 -12.72 15.70
CA TYR A 213 13.57 -11.98 16.12
C TYR A 213 14.83 -12.86 16.26
N GLU A 214 14.69 -14.08 16.78
CA GLU A 214 15.79 -15.03 16.91
C GLU A 214 16.27 -15.57 15.55
N LYS A 215 15.36 -15.71 14.58
CA LYS A 215 15.66 -16.18 13.22
C LYS A 215 16.20 -15.08 12.31
N THR A 216 15.91 -13.82 12.59
CA THR A 216 16.42 -12.68 11.81
C THR A 216 17.94 -12.60 11.97
N LYS A 217 18.68 -12.80 10.88
CA LYS A 217 20.16 -12.78 10.88
C LYS A 217 20.72 -11.37 10.81
N ASP A 218 20.04 -10.45 10.12
CA ASP A 218 20.48 -9.07 9.97
C ASP A 218 20.32 -8.28 11.29
N PRO A 219 21.41 -7.77 11.88
CA PRO A 219 21.33 -6.95 13.09
C PRO A 219 20.49 -5.68 12.93
N ALA A 220 20.43 -5.10 11.74
CA ALA A 220 19.64 -3.90 11.48
C ALA A 220 18.14 -4.22 11.49
N GLU A 221 17.72 -5.28 10.79
CA GLU A 221 16.33 -5.78 10.85
C GLU A 221 15.92 -6.20 12.27
N ARG A 222 16.80 -6.86 13.03
CA ARG A 222 16.55 -7.21 14.45
C ARG A 222 16.31 -5.98 15.31
N ARG A 223 17.16 -4.96 15.16
CA ARG A 223 17.02 -3.69 15.90
C ARG A 223 15.72 -3.00 15.52
N ARG A 224 15.41 -2.92 14.23
CA ARG A 224 14.16 -2.33 13.73
C ARG A 224 12.93 -3.02 14.30
N LEU A 225 12.89 -4.35 14.33
CA LEU A 225 11.80 -5.11 14.94
C LEU A 225 11.65 -4.76 16.43
N LEU A 226 12.75 -4.78 17.17
CA LEU A 226 12.74 -4.49 18.61
C LEU A 226 12.27 -3.05 18.90
N SER A 227 12.85 -2.08 18.22
CA SER A 227 12.57 -0.66 18.38
C SER A 227 11.12 -0.30 18.01
N THR A 228 10.60 -0.88 16.93
CA THR A 228 9.19 -0.67 16.54
C THR A 228 8.21 -1.26 17.53
N ARG A 229 8.49 -2.45 18.09
CA ARG A 229 7.63 -3.04 19.11
C ARG A 229 7.69 -2.28 20.42
N ALA A 230 8.86 -1.77 20.82
CA ALA A 230 8.97 -0.84 21.94
C ALA A 230 8.09 0.40 21.72
N LEU A 231 8.28 1.11 20.60
CA LEU A 231 7.51 2.31 20.29
C LEU A 231 5.99 2.08 20.32
N ILE A 232 5.50 1.03 19.66
CA ILE A 232 4.06 0.73 19.64
C ILE A 232 3.55 0.42 21.04
N ARG A 233 4.26 -0.43 21.81
CA ARG A 233 3.79 -0.86 23.13
C ARG A 233 3.77 0.27 24.14
N HIS A 234 4.77 1.15 24.10
CA HIS A 234 4.76 2.38 24.93
C HIS A 234 3.65 3.33 24.51
N THR A 235 3.39 3.47 23.20
CA THR A 235 2.28 4.29 22.70
C THR A 235 0.93 3.76 23.20
N VAL A 236 0.69 2.45 23.09
CA VAL A 236 -0.56 1.84 23.60
C VAL A 236 -0.63 1.94 25.13
N ALA A 237 0.47 1.69 25.85
CA ALA A 237 0.51 1.78 27.30
C ALA A 237 0.25 3.20 27.81
N ALA A 238 0.78 4.23 27.15
CA ALA A 238 0.52 5.63 27.51
C ALA A 238 -0.93 6.05 27.20
N ALA A 239 -1.61 5.35 26.29
CA ALA A 239 -2.99 5.60 25.92
C ALA A 239 -4.01 4.72 26.67
N THR A 240 -3.59 3.79 27.54
CA THR A 240 -4.46 2.79 28.18
C THR A 240 -3.99 2.47 29.60
N ASP A 241 -4.73 1.63 30.34
CA ASP A 241 -4.31 1.18 31.68
C ASP A 241 -3.32 -0.01 31.64
N LEU A 242 -2.82 -0.37 30.46
CA LEU A 242 -1.86 -1.47 30.30
C LEU A 242 -0.42 -1.01 30.50
N LYS A 243 0.40 -1.89 31.05
CA LYS A 243 1.87 -1.78 30.96
C LYS A 243 2.35 -2.23 29.58
N PRO A 244 3.50 -1.74 29.07
CA PRO A 244 4.02 -2.10 27.74
C PRO A 244 4.13 -3.61 27.47
N HIS A 245 4.49 -4.40 28.49
CA HIS A 245 4.58 -5.86 28.39
C HIS A 245 3.22 -6.59 28.38
N GLN A 246 2.14 -5.94 28.82
CA GLN A 246 0.78 -6.48 28.81
C GLN A 246 0.10 -6.27 27.46
N VAL A 247 0.60 -5.35 26.62
CA VAL A 247 0.07 -5.10 25.28
C VAL A 247 0.27 -6.35 24.42
N VAL A 248 -0.79 -6.89 23.82
CA VAL A 248 -0.68 -8.08 22.97
C VAL A 248 -0.95 -7.70 21.52
N LEU A 249 0.12 -7.42 20.76
CA LEU A 249 0.02 -7.07 19.35
C LEU A 249 -0.30 -8.29 18.48
N ARG A 250 -1.20 -8.10 17.52
CA ARG A 250 -1.56 -9.09 16.49
C ARG A 250 -1.67 -8.39 15.14
N THR A 251 -1.69 -9.20 14.09
CA THR A 251 -1.88 -8.74 12.73
C THR A 251 -3.09 -9.45 12.16
N SER A 252 -4.01 -8.70 11.54
CA SER A 252 -5.16 -9.29 10.83
C SER A 252 -4.69 -10.03 9.57
N PRO A 253 -5.53 -10.88 8.95
CA PRO A 253 -5.21 -11.49 7.65
C PRO A 253 -4.82 -10.47 6.57
N GLY A 254 -5.35 -9.24 6.63
CA GLY A 254 -4.99 -8.13 5.74
C GLY A 254 -3.68 -7.41 6.09
N GLY A 255 -2.93 -7.88 7.09
CA GLY A 255 -1.65 -7.28 7.46
C GLY A 255 -1.75 -6.11 8.43
N ARG A 256 -2.95 -5.78 8.93
CA ARG A 256 -3.17 -4.62 9.81
C ARG A 256 -2.90 -4.97 11.27
N LEU A 257 -2.13 -4.11 11.95
CA LEU A 257 -1.83 -4.28 13.37
C LEU A 257 -3.06 -3.95 14.22
N TYR A 258 -3.28 -4.73 15.27
CA TYR A 258 -4.29 -4.45 16.29
C TYR A 258 -3.83 -4.94 17.67
N VAL A 259 -4.43 -4.39 18.72
CA VAL A 259 -4.19 -4.82 20.10
C VAL A 259 -5.26 -5.82 20.49
N ARG A 260 -4.86 -7.06 20.79
CA ARG A 260 -5.80 -8.12 21.18
C ARG A 260 -6.52 -7.74 22.48
N GLY A 261 -7.84 -7.81 22.47
CA GLY A 261 -8.67 -7.51 23.63
C GLY A 261 -8.96 -6.02 23.82
N MET A 262 -8.65 -5.19 22.82
CA MET A 262 -9.02 -3.78 22.77
C MET A 262 -9.73 -3.47 21.46
N ASP A 263 -11.00 -3.11 21.56
CA ASP A 263 -11.88 -2.68 20.47
C ASP A 263 -12.14 -1.16 20.50
N THR A 264 -11.75 -0.48 21.59
CA THR A 264 -11.91 0.96 21.79
C THR A 264 -10.75 1.81 21.25
N ILE A 265 -9.68 1.17 20.76
CA ILE A 265 -8.56 1.85 20.11
C ILE A 265 -8.20 1.16 18.81
N ASP A 266 -7.62 1.94 17.91
CA ASP A 266 -6.98 1.42 16.73
C ASP A 266 -5.57 2.01 16.54
N ILE A 267 -4.69 1.23 15.90
CA ILE A 267 -3.29 1.59 15.69
C ILE A 267 -2.83 1.38 14.25
N SER A 268 -1.87 2.20 13.84
CA SER A 268 -1.17 2.05 12.56
C SER A 268 0.30 2.41 12.71
N LEU A 269 1.17 1.75 11.95
CA LEU A 269 2.62 1.98 11.99
C LEU A 269 3.13 2.25 10.58
N THR A 270 4.00 3.25 10.45
CA THR A 270 4.76 3.51 9.23
C THR A 270 6.18 3.94 9.53
N LEU A 271 7.09 3.74 8.58
CA LEU A 271 8.51 4.02 8.74
C LEU A 271 9.14 4.56 7.44
N ASP A 272 10.03 5.53 7.56
CA ASP A 272 10.96 5.95 6.51
C ASP A 272 12.36 6.07 7.13
N GLY A 273 13.31 5.25 6.67
CA GLY A 273 14.64 5.16 7.28
C GLY A 273 14.62 4.83 8.78
N ASP A 274 15.12 5.74 9.61
CA ASP A 274 15.18 5.63 11.08
C ASP A 274 13.94 6.23 11.78
N LEU A 275 13.07 6.94 11.05
CA LEU A 275 11.88 7.56 11.64
C LEU A 275 10.69 6.60 11.57
N ALA A 276 9.98 6.46 12.68
CA ALA A 276 8.76 5.70 12.78
C ALA A 276 7.63 6.57 13.32
N VAL A 277 6.42 6.35 12.78
CA VAL A 277 5.20 7.02 13.20
C VAL A 277 4.18 5.96 13.59
N VAL A 278 3.66 6.07 14.80
CA VAL A 278 2.53 5.27 15.29
C VAL A 278 1.31 6.17 15.35
N GLY A 279 0.32 5.90 14.51
CA GLY A 279 -1.01 6.47 14.68
C GLY A 279 -1.79 5.70 15.72
N LEU A 280 -2.51 6.40 16.59
CA LEU A 280 -3.46 5.82 17.54
C LEU A 280 -4.76 6.63 17.50
N THR A 281 -5.91 5.97 17.48
CA THR A 281 -7.22 6.63 17.55
C THR A 281 -8.16 5.93 18.54
N ARG A 282 -9.09 6.70 19.10
CA ARG A 282 -10.21 6.27 19.98
C ARG A 282 -11.58 6.49 19.35
N VAL A 283 -11.65 6.94 18.10
CA VAL A 283 -12.91 7.32 17.43
C VAL A 283 -13.24 6.47 16.21
N GLY A 284 -12.36 5.52 15.85
CA GLY A 284 -12.62 4.56 14.78
C GLY A 284 -11.33 3.92 14.26
N LEU A 285 -11.06 4.04 12.95
CA LEU A 285 -9.86 3.46 12.32
C LEU A 285 -8.85 4.56 11.97
N ILE A 286 -7.56 4.25 12.06
CA ILE A 286 -6.48 5.13 11.65
C ILE A 286 -5.51 4.42 10.70
N GLY A 287 -5.01 5.17 9.73
CA GLY A 287 -3.84 4.82 8.95
C GLY A 287 -2.84 5.97 8.90
N VAL A 288 -1.56 5.65 8.85
CA VAL A 288 -0.48 6.63 8.80
C VAL A 288 0.51 6.34 7.67
N GLY A 289 0.91 7.39 6.97
CA GLY A 289 1.92 7.38 5.91
C GLY A 289 3.10 8.28 6.25
N ILE A 290 4.28 7.95 5.74
CA ILE A 290 5.47 8.79 5.88
C ILE A 290 6.34 8.66 4.63
N ALA A 291 6.93 9.78 4.19
CA ALA A 291 7.88 9.80 3.09
C ALA A 291 8.81 11.02 3.18
N THR A 292 9.94 10.96 2.47
CA THR A 292 10.83 12.08 2.18
C THR A 292 10.89 12.30 0.68
N ALA A 293 11.32 13.47 0.23
CA ALA A 293 11.52 13.72 -1.20
C ALA A 293 12.49 12.69 -1.81
N GLN A 294 13.56 12.36 -1.08
CA GLN A 294 14.51 11.31 -1.45
C GLN A 294 13.85 9.93 -1.55
N SER A 295 13.02 9.52 -0.57
CA SER A 295 12.41 8.19 -0.61
C SER A 295 11.31 8.05 -1.66
N VAL A 296 10.65 9.15 -2.04
CA VAL A 296 9.74 9.21 -3.20
C VAL A 296 10.52 9.18 -4.51
N ALA A 297 11.57 9.99 -4.65
CA ALA A 297 12.39 10.08 -5.87
C ALA A 297 13.18 8.79 -6.17
N ALA A 298 13.52 8.02 -5.14
CA ALA A 298 14.16 6.71 -5.31
C ALA A 298 13.23 5.63 -5.87
N ARG A 299 11.92 5.89 -5.98
CA ARG A 299 10.97 4.92 -6.54
C ARG A 299 11.03 4.89 -8.07
N PRO A 300 10.80 3.72 -8.69
CA PRO A 300 10.65 3.64 -10.12
C PRO A 300 9.52 4.57 -10.61
N PRO A 301 9.72 5.30 -11.71
CA PRO A 301 8.69 6.13 -12.35
C PRO A 301 7.31 5.48 -12.51
N ALA A 302 7.29 4.21 -12.89
CA ALA A 302 6.07 3.43 -13.06
C ALA A 302 5.31 3.24 -11.72
N GLU A 303 6.02 3.06 -10.60
CA GLU A 303 5.37 2.94 -9.28
C GLU A 303 4.73 4.27 -8.86
N LEU A 304 5.35 5.40 -9.18
CA LEU A 304 4.80 6.73 -8.88
C LEU A 304 3.51 6.98 -9.67
N LEU A 305 3.49 6.63 -10.96
CA LEU A 305 2.32 6.79 -11.82
C LEU A 305 1.20 5.80 -11.48
N ASP A 306 1.52 4.60 -11.01
CA ASP A 306 0.53 3.62 -10.54
C ASP A 306 -0.17 4.05 -9.24
N VAL A 307 0.46 4.95 -8.47
CA VAL A 307 -0.09 5.50 -7.22
C VAL A 307 -1.00 6.71 -7.47
N LEU A 308 -0.80 7.44 -8.56
CA LEU A 308 -1.54 8.67 -8.85
C LEU A 308 -2.74 8.40 -9.77
N ALA A 309 -3.89 8.94 -9.40
CA ALA A 309 -5.04 8.99 -10.30
C ALA A 309 -4.75 9.95 -11.47
N PRO A 310 -5.32 9.74 -12.66
CA PRO A 310 -5.07 10.62 -13.81
C PRO A 310 -5.27 12.11 -13.53
N HIS A 311 -6.32 12.47 -12.78
CA HIS A 311 -6.58 13.87 -12.41
C HIS A 311 -5.53 14.46 -11.47
N GLU A 312 -4.90 13.65 -10.60
CA GLU A 312 -3.80 14.09 -9.73
C GLU A 312 -2.53 14.34 -10.56
N VAL A 313 -2.29 13.52 -11.59
CA VAL A 313 -1.19 13.73 -12.54
C VAL A 313 -1.39 15.04 -13.31
N ASP A 314 -2.61 15.30 -13.77
CA ASP A 314 -2.93 16.53 -14.50
C ASP A 314 -2.84 17.77 -13.60
N PHE A 315 -3.27 17.67 -12.33
CA PHE A 315 -3.05 18.71 -11.33
C PHE A 315 -1.56 18.98 -11.07
N LEU A 316 -0.75 17.94 -10.87
CA LEU A 316 0.69 18.12 -10.68
C LEU A 316 1.36 18.75 -11.91
N ARG A 317 0.81 18.56 -13.12
CA ARG A 317 1.28 19.21 -14.34
C ARG A 317 0.86 20.68 -14.42
N SER A 318 -0.27 21.07 -13.83
CA SER A 318 -0.80 22.44 -13.92
C SER A 318 -0.15 23.42 -12.94
N ILE A 319 0.43 22.94 -11.84
CA ILE A 319 1.10 23.76 -10.83
C ILE A 319 2.58 24.05 -11.16
N ALA A 320 3.13 25.09 -10.50
CA ALA A 320 4.53 25.50 -10.58
C ALA A 320 5.48 24.35 -10.19
N ARG A 321 6.63 24.25 -10.88
CA ARG A 321 7.57 23.13 -10.75
C ARG A 321 8.04 22.94 -9.30
N GLU A 322 8.24 24.04 -8.62
CA GLU A 322 8.74 24.17 -7.25
C GLU A 322 7.74 23.56 -6.23
N GLU A 323 6.44 23.60 -6.54
CA GLU A 323 5.40 23.06 -5.66
C GLU A 323 5.14 21.56 -5.86
N ARG A 324 5.52 21.01 -7.03
CA ARG A 324 5.15 19.64 -7.45
C ARG A 324 5.58 18.57 -6.47
N MET A 325 6.82 18.62 -5.99
CA MET A 325 7.32 17.59 -5.06
C MET A 325 6.60 17.63 -3.72
N SER A 326 6.35 18.83 -3.18
CA SER A 326 5.59 18.96 -1.94
C SER A 326 4.18 18.40 -2.09
N ARG A 327 3.50 18.70 -3.20
CA ARG A 327 2.17 18.14 -3.49
C ARG A 327 2.19 16.63 -3.71
N LEU A 328 3.19 16.12 -4.43
CA LEU A 328 3.36 14.69 -4.63
C LEU A 328 3.57 13.95 -3.31
N MET A 329 4.42 14.48 -2.43
CA MET A 329 4.63 13.89 -1.10
C MET A 329 3.33 13.84 -0.30
N ASN A 330 2.52 14.92 -0.32
CA ASN A 330 1.23 14.94 0.36
C ASN A 330 0.30 13.84 -0.18
N LEU A 331 0.15 13.74 -1.50
CA LEU A 331 -0.66 12.69 -2.13
C LEU A 331 -0.15 11.30 -1.76
N TRP A 332 1.16 11.09 -1.80
CA TRP A 332 1.79 9.82 -1.47
C TRP A 332 1.48 9.39 -0.04
N VAL A 333 1.73 10.25 0.94
CA VAL A 333 1.53 9.89 2.35
C VAL A 333 0.06 9.75 2.71
N LEU A 334 -0.83 10.53 2.10
CA LEU A 334 -2.27 10.42 2.31
C LEU A 334 -2.83 9.13 1.70
N LYS A 335 -2.35 8.73 0.51
CA LYS A 335 -2.73 7.45 -0.10
C LYS A 335 -2.22 6.25 0.71
N ASP A 336 -0.98 6.30 1.19
CA ASP A 336 -0.45 5.26 2.07
C ASP A 336 -1.23 5.20 3.40
N ALA A 337 -1.54 6.36 3.99
CA ALA A 337 -2.37 6.44 5.20
C ALA A 337 -3.77 5.84 4.98
N TYR A 338 -4.48 6.26 3.92
CA TYR A 338 -5.82 5.76 3.60
C TYR A 338 -5.85 4.24 3.42
N THR A 339 -4.96 3.69 2.60
CA THR A 339 -4.93 2.24 2.32
C THR A 339 -4.61 1.40 3.56
N LYS A 340 -3.80 1.94 4.49
CA LYS A 340 -3.57 1.33 5.80
C LYS A 340 -4.78 1.42 6.72
N CYS A 341 -5.52 2.52 6.68
CA CYS A 341 -6.72 2.73 7.50
C CYS A 341 -7.78 1.67 7.19
N ILE A 342 -8.07 1.42 5.90
CA ILE A 342 -9.06 0.42 5.47
C ILE A 342 -8.51 -1.02 5.43
N GLY A 343 -7.28 -1.25 5.89
CA GLY A 343 -6.71 -2.59 6.05
C GLY A 343 -6.45 -3.34 4.73
N GLN A 344 -6.38 -2.63 3.60
CA GLN A 344 -6.12 -3.22 2.29
C GLN A 344 -4.64 -3.10 1.87
N GLY A 345 -3.85 -2.25 2.56
CA GLY A 345 -2.43 -2.05 2.24
C GLY A 345 -2.21 -1.75 0.74
N ARG A 346 -1.14 -2.29 0.14
CA ARG A 346 -0.83 -2.11 -1.31
C ARG A 346 -1.77 -2.90 -2.25
N GLN A 347 -2.85 -3.52 -1.75
CA GLN A 347 -3.79 -4.33 -2.56
C GLN A 347 -4.87 -3.50 -3.25
N LEU A 348 -5.01 -2.21 -2.91
CA LEU A 348 -5.83 -1.28 -3.67
C LEU A 348 -5.12 -0.82 -4.95
N HIS A 349 -5.87 -0.77 -6.04
CA HIS A 349 -5.49 0.09 -7.16
C HIS A 349 -5.59 1.53 -6.67
N TYR A 350 -4.46 2.17 -6.44
CA TYR A 350 -4.37 3.57 -5.99
C TYR A 350 -4.99 4.56 -7.00
N THR A 351 -5.28 4.13 -8.22
CA THR A 351 -6.03 4.87 -9.25
C THR A 351 -7.55 4.79 -9.09
N ALA A 352 -8.06 3.93 -8.19
CA ALA A 352 -9.50 3.78 -7.95
C ALA A 352 -10.08 4.91 -7.06
N PHE A 353 -9.22 5.75 -6.50
CA PHE A 353 -9.58 6.93 -5.69
C PHE A 353 -8.47 7.99 -5.85
N GLY A 354 -8.82 9.26 -5.66
CA GLY A 354 -7.86 10.35 -5.71
C GLY A 354 -8.32 11.52 -4.86
N PHE A 355 -7.38 12.40 -4.54
CA PHE A 355 -7.64 13.64 -3.83
C PHE A 355 -7.81 14.77 -4.85
N THR A 356 -8.98 15.40 -4.90
CA THR A 356 -9.27 16.56 -5.77
C THR A 356 -8.83 17.87 -5.12
N THR A 357 -8.52 18.88 -5.94
CA THR A 357 -7.99 20.20 -5.52
C THR A 357 -8.71 21.32 -6.29
N ASP A 358 -10.04 21.39 -6.16
CA ASP A 358 -10.86 22.35 -6.91
C ASP A 358 -11.14 23.63 -6.09
N GLN A 359 -10.28 24.65 -6.20
CA GLN A 359 -10.61 26.07 -6.53
C GLN A 359 -9.70 27.17 -5.93
N PRO A 360 -9.54 28.35 -6.60
CA PRO A 360 -8.53 29.37 -6.31
C PRO A 360 -8.96 30.53 -5.36
N ALA A 361 -10.05 30.44 -4.59
CA ALA A 361 -10.48 31.57 -3.74
C ALA A 361 -11.08 31.20 -2.37
N THR A 362 -11.07 29.92 -2.00
CA THR A 362 -11.43 29.41 -0.67
C THR A 362 -10.63 28.13 -0.44
N PRO A 363 -9.79 28.02 0.60
CA PRO A 363 -8.83 26.94 0.71
C PRO A 363 -9.50 25.68 1.26
N ALA A 364 -10.06 24.86 0.38
CA ALA A 364 -10.18 23.44 0.65
C ALA A 364 -9.10 22.76 -0.18
N PHE A 365 -8.30 21.90 0.47
CA PHE A 365 -7.21 21.09 -0.09
C PHE A 365 -5.86 21.82 -0.28
N LEU A 366 -5.06 21.70 0.78
CA LEU A 366 -3.60 21.83 0.84
C LEU A 366 -3.04 23.27 0.76
N SER A 367 -3.10 23.99 1.88
CA SER A 367 -2.07 24.99 2.24
C SER A 367 -0.89 24.28 2.96
N PRO A 368 0.35 24.80 2.94
CA PRO A 368 1.47 24.27 3.73
C PRO A 368 1.24 24.26 5.25
N GLU A 369 0.17 24.89 5.72
CA GLU A 369 -0.25 24.92 7.12
C GLU A 369 -1.66 24.33 7.21
N ILE A 370 -1.77 23.17 7.88
CA ILE A 370 -2.98 22.52 8.42
C ILE A 370 -4.25 22.55 7.54
N SER A 371 -4.65 21.39 7.00
CA SER A 371 -6.01 21.21 6.46
C SER A 371 -6.57 19.85 6.86
N SER A 372 -7.27 19.78 8.00
CA SER A 372 -8.16 18.68 8.31
C SER A 372 -9.36 18.74 7.35
N LEU A 373 -9.57 17.66 6.60
CA LEU A 373 -10.69 17.52 5.67
C LEU A 373 -11.75 16.64 6.31
N HIS A 374 -12.95 17.14 6.56
CA HIS A 374 -14.07 16.36 7.10
C HIS A 374 -15.06 16.02 5.97
N ASP A 375 -15.06 14.76 5.54
CA ASP A 375 -16.31 14.08 5.18
C ASP A 375 -16.94 13.59 6.50
N ASP A 376 -18.26 13.43 6.61
CA ASP A 376 -18.92 13.15 7.90
C ASP A 376 -18.30 11.94 8.64
N ASP A 377 -17.69 11.02 7.88
CA ASP A 377 -17.04 9.82 8.38
C ASP A 377 -15.49 9.78 8.23
N TRP A 378 -14.84 10.74 7.53
CA TRP A 378 -13.38 10.72 7.26
C TRP A 378 -12.66 12.02 7.64
N SER A 379 -11.46 11.88 8.20
CA SER A 379 -10.50 12.97 8.44
C SER A 379 -9.14 12.67 7.83
N PHE A 380 -8.60 13.61 7.06
CA PHE A 380 -7.26 13.53 6.47
C PHE A 380 -6.40 14.71 6.89
N ALA A 381 -5.12 14.47 7.17
CA ALA A 381 -4.17 15.53 7.51
C ALA A 381 -2.75 15.17 7.08
N THR A 382 -1.96 16.20 6.77
CA THR A 382 -0.52 16.07 6.52
C THR A 382 0.28 16.96 7.46
N TYR A 383 1.41 16.45 7.94
CA TYR A 383 2.32 17.15 8.85
C TYR A 383 3.73 17.14 8.28
N SER A 384 4.43 18.27 8.42
CA SER A 384 5.84 18.37 8.10
C SER A 384 6.66 18.04 9.34
N THR A 385 7.85 17.46 9.12
CA THR A 385 8.89 17.40 10.14
C THR A 385 10.06 18.27 9.68
N GLY A 386 10.80 18.89 10.61
CA GLY A 386 11.95 19.75 10.29
C GLY A 386 13.16 19.05 9.67
N ARG A 387 13.00 17.82 9.16
CA ARG A 387 14.02 17.05 8.45
C ARG A 387 13.50 16.51 7.11
N GLY A 388 12.58 17.23 6.49
CA GLY A 388 12.06 16.91 5.15
C GLY A 388 11.15 15.69 5.07
N HIS A 389 10.77 15.06 6.20
CA HIS A 389 9.76 14.00 6.17
C HIS A 389 8.37 14.64 6.18
N ARG A 390 7.48 14.10 5.34
CA ARG A 390 6.04 14.33 5.35
C ARG A 390 5.36 13.17 6.05
N ILE A 391 4.42 13.46 6.93
CA ILE A 391 3.56 12.46 7.58
C ILE A 391 2.13 12.69 7.09
N GLY A 392 1.43 11.62 6.74
CA GLY A 392 0.01 11.63 6.41
C GLY A 392 -0.78 10.82 7.43
N ALA A 393 -1.97 11.30 7.77
CA ALA A 393 -2.92 10.58 8.62
C ALA A 393 -4.29 10.53 7.92
N ALA A 394 -4.93 9.37 8.01
CA ALA A 394 -6.31 9.14 7.60
C ALA A 394 -7.05 8.49 8.77
N VAL A 395 -8.15 9.09 9.20
CA VAL A 395 -8.99 8.61 10.30
C VAL A 395 -10.41 8.41 9.77
N TYR A 396 -11.00 7.26 10.04
CA TYR A 396 -12.40 6.97 9.81
C TYR A 396 -13.14 6.97 11.15
N THR A 397 -14.09 7.89 11.35
CA THR A 397 -14.73 8.20 12.65
C THR A 397 -15.88 7.28 13.02
N GLN A 398 -15.77 5.98 12.70
CA GLN A 398 -16.68 4.93 13.17
C GLN A 398 -15.90 3.63 13.41
N PHE A 399 -15.99 3.04 14.60
CA PHE A 399 -15.55 1.65 14.80
C PHE A 399 -16.53 0.72 14.09
N PRO A 400 -16.09 -0.16 13.18
CA PRO A 400 -16.96 -1.17 12.63
C PRO A 400 -17.42 -2.13 13.73
N ASP A 401 -18.69 -2.54 13.73
CA ASP A 401 -19.28 -3.51 14.68
C ASP A 401 -18.60 -4.90 14.65
N ALA A 402 -17.70 -5.13 13.69
CA ALA A 402 -16.87 -6.32 13.56
C ALA A 402 -15.39 -5.92 13.37
N PRO A 403 -14.42 -6.72 13.87
CA PRO A 403 -13.00 -6.48 13.60
C PRO A 403 -12.77 -6.41 12.08
N PRO A 404 -11.90 -5.53 11.57
CA PRO A 404 -11.64 -5.36 10.15
C PRO A 404 -10.88 -6.57 9.57
N SER A 405 -11.60 -7.67 9.43
CA SER A 405 -11.40 -8.72 8.46
C SER A 405 -12.74 -8.82 7.74
N LEU A 406 -12.74 -8.51 6.44
CA LEU A 406 -13.90 -8.42 5.54
C LEU A 406 -14.56 -7.03 5.55
N LEU A 407 -14.40 -6.33 4.44
CA LEU A 407 -15.24 -5.19 4.08
C LEU A 407 -16.70 -5.66 4.01
N ASP A 408 -17.48 -5.27 5.00
CA ASP A 408 -18.93 -5.32 4.97
C ASP A 408 -19.46 -4.46 3.80
N ARG A 409 -20.54 -4.92 3.17
CA ARG A 409 -21.13 -4.35 1.95
C ARG A 409 -21.57 -2.88 2.13
N GLY A 410 -21.77 -2.44 3.38
CA GLY A 410 -22.17 -1.08 3.73
C GLY A 410 -21.12 0.00 3.42
N LEU A 411 -19.83 -0.25 3.69
CA LEU A 411 -18.76 0.71 3.42
C LEU A 411 -18.54 0.89 1.91
N ARG A 412 -18.69 -0.19 1.13
CA ARG A 412 -18.62 -0.17 -0.35
C ARG A 412 -19.81 0.53 -1.02
N ALA A 413 -20.93 0.69 -0.32
CA ALA A 413 -22.12 1.39 -0.84
C ALA A 413 -22.02 2.90 -0.58
N LYS A 414 -21.57 3.30 0.63
CA LYS A 414 -21.28 4.70 0.95
C LYS A 414 -20.15 5.28 0.08
N LEU A 415 -19.06 4.53 -0.11
CA LEU A 415 -17.92 4.95 -0.94
C LEU A 415 -18.24 5.04 -2.46
N ARG A 416 -19.34 4.43 -2.91
CA ARG A 416 -19.76 4.49 -4.33
C ARG A 416 -20.58 5.74 -4.63
N ASN A 417 -21.27 6.29 -3.64
CA ASN A 417 -22.12 7.46 -3.80
C ASN A 417 -21.33 8.78 -3.78
N PHE A 418 -20.07 8.77 -3.31
CA PHE A 418 -19.17 9.94 -3.38
C PHE A 418 -18.45 10.07 -4.73
N LEU A 419 -18.65 9.12 -5.66
CA LEU A 419 -17.97 9.05 -6.96
C LEU A 419 -18.92 9.32 -8.14
N THR A 420 -20.13 9.81 -7.88
CA THR A 420 -21.15 10.04 -8.92
C THR A 420 -21.92 11.35 -8.85
N ASP A 421 -21.46 12.35 -8.08
CA ASP A 421 -21.94 13.74 -8.24
C ASP A 421 -20.78 14.70 -8.46
#